data_AF-A0A815XSK5-F1
#
_entry.id   AF-A0A815XSK5-F1
#
_cell.length_a   1.000
_cell.length_b   1.000
_cell.length_c   1.000
_cell.angle_alpha   90.00
_cell.angle_beta   90.00
_cell.angle_gamma   90.00
#
_symmetry.space_group_name_H-M   'P 1'
#
loop_
_entity.id
_entity.type
_entity.pdbx_description
1 polymer ?
#
loop_
_entity_poly.entity_id
_entity_poly.type
_entity_poly.pdbx_seq_one_letter_code
_entity_poly.pdbx_strand_id
1 'polypeptide(L)'
;DWWNAEDIADFWKKWNIPVHTWCKRHIYKPLIKDCGVSKTKASFIVFLISAFFHEYLISVPLRMFRMWSFIAMLVQVPMTLLVQYMRYGTRYGNIAMWISLILLQPIAIMLYLQDYYYRDYVQHN
;
A
#
# COMPACT_ATOMS: atom_id res chain seq x y z
N ASP A 1 18.24 4.42 0.67
CA ASP A 1 17.97 4.23 -0.77
C ASP A 1 16.80 3.29 -0.97
N TRP A 2 15.63 3.82 -1.33
CA TRP A 2 14.41 3.03 -1.56
C TRP A 2 14.27 2.56 -3.02
N TRP A 3 14.83 3.31 -3.97
CA TRP A 3 14.72 3.07 -5.42
C TRP A 3 15.50 1.82 -5.88
N ASN A 4 16.55 1.45 -5.15
CA ASN A 4 17.35 0.24 -5.36
C ASN A 4 16.85 -0.95 -4.52
N ALA A 5 15.64 -0.90 -3.96
CA ALA A 5 15.09 -2.03 -3.23
C ALA A 5 14.96 -3.25 -4.16
N GLU A 6 15.45 -4.40 -3.69
CA GLU A 6 15.41 -5.66 -4.44
C GLU A 6 14.08 -6.41 -4.25
N ASP A 7 13.21 -5.92 -3.38
CA ASP A 7 11.88 -6.47 -3.10
C ASP A 7 10.91 -5.34 -2.69
N ILE A 8 9.62 -5.56 -2.95
CA ILE A 8 8.52 -4.66 -2.57
C ILE A 8 8.47 -4.50 -1.04
N ALA A 9 8.71 -5.59 -0.28
CA ALA A 9 8.74 -5.51 1.18
C ALA A 9 9.90 -4.66 1.72
N ASP A 10 11.02 -4.58 1.00
CA ASP A 10 12.16 -3.74 1.38
C ASP A 10 11.91 -2.27 1.00
N PHE A 11 11.30 -2.03 -0.16
CA PHE A 11 10.82 -0.71 -0.57
C PHE A 11 9.93 -0.07 0.51
N TRP A 12 8.92 -0.78 1.00
CA TRP A 12 7.97 -0.25 1.99
C TRP A 12 8.61 0.10 3.35
N LYS A 13 9.75 -0.51 3.70
CA LYS A 13 10.50 -0.16 4.92
C LYS A 13 11.31 1.12 4.76
N LYS A 14 11.74 1.41 3.52
CA LYS A 14 12.70 2.49 3.19
C LYS A 14 12.03 3.73 2.61
N TRP A 15 10.85 3.61 1.98
CA TRP A 15 10.13 4.71 1.34
C TRP A 15 9.74 5.82 2.31
N ASN A 16 9.02 5.46 3.40
CA ASN A 16 8.56 6.41 4.41
C ASN A 16 9.01 5.95 5.80
N ILE A 17 10.26 6.27 6.12
CA ILE A 17 10.93 5.85 7.37
C ILE A 17 10.15 6.29 8.62
N PRO A 18 9.64 7.54 8.73
CA PRO A 18 8.86 7.96 9.90
C PRO A 18 7.61 7.11 10.13
N VAL A 19 6.79 6.90 9.08
CA VAL A 19 5.57 6.09 9.18
C VAL A 19 5.91 4.64 9.47
N HIS A 20 6.89 4.07 8.76
CA HIS A 20 7.34 2.71 9.01
C HIS A 20 7.78 2.51 10.47
N THR A 21 8.58 3.43 11.00
CA THR A 21 9.08 3.38 12.38
C THR A 21 7.94 3.52 13.39
N TRP A 22 6.99 4.42 13.13
CA TRP A 22 5.80 4.58 13.97
C TRP A 22 4.95 3.30 14.01
N CYS A 23 4.62 2.74 12.84
CA CYS A 23 3.86 1.49 12.72
C CYS A 23 4.60 0.33 13.41
N LYS A 24 5.91 0.23 13.23
CA LYS A 24 6.74 -0.80 13.86
C LYS A 24 6.71 -0.70 15.39
N ARG A 25 6.77 0.52 15.93
CA ARG A 25 6.80 0.76 17.37
C ARG A 25 5.43 0.59 18.04
N HIS A 26 4.38 1.14 17.46
CA HIS A 26 3.08 1.27 18.12
C HIS A 26 2.06 0.21 17.71
N ILE A 27 2.27 -0.48 16.58
CA ILE A 27 1.33 -1.50 16.10
C ILE A 27 2.02 -2.86 16.06
N TYR A 28 3.10 -3.00 15.28
CA TYR A 28 3.73 -4.31 15.03
C TYR A 28 4.30 -4.96 16.30
N LYS A 29 5.10 -4.21 17.08
CA LYS A 29 5.73 -4.74 18.29
C LYS A 29 4.71 -5.15 19.36
N PRO A 30 3.70 -4.32 19.70
CA PRO A 30 2.64 -4.74 20.64
C PRO A 30 1.86 -5.96 20.17
N LEU A 31 1.48 -6.03 18.87
CA LEU A 31 0.76 -7.19 18.33
C LEU A 31 1.51 -8.51 18.54
N ILE A 32 2.84 -8.50 18.40
CA ILE A 32 3.66 -9.71 18.58
C ILE A 32 3.91 -9.98 20.07
N LYS A 33 4.31 -8.97 20.83
CA LYS A 33 4.76 -9.15 22.22
C LYS A 33 3.60 -9.34 23.19
N ASP A 34 2.54 -8.56 23.04
CA ASP A 34 1.45 -8.46 24.01
C ASP A 34 0.24 -9.31 23.58
N CYS A 35 -0.01 -9.42 22.27
CA CYS A 35 -1.14 -10.19 21.72
C CYS A 35 -0.76 -11.58 21.17
N GLY A 36 0.52 -11.94 21.15
CA GLY A 36 0.99 -13.25 20.66
C GLY A 36 0.71 -13.52 19.17
N VAL A 37 0.47 -12.48 18.37
CA VAL A 37 0.15 -12.63 16.95
C VAL A 37 1.39 -13.05 16.16
N SER A 38 1.23 -13.96 15.19
CA SER A 38 2.34 -14.39 14.34
C SER A 38 2.90 -13.23 13.51
N LYS A 39 4.19 -13.27 13.17
CA LYS A 39 4.87 -12.22 12.41
C LYS A 39 4.16 -11.88 11.09
N THR A 40 3.67 -12.89 10.37
CA THR A 40 2.94 -12.72 9.11
C THR A 40 1.61 -12.01 9.33
N LYS A 41 0.82 -12.43 10.33
CA LYS A 41 -0.45 -11.80 10.66
C LYS A 41 -0.24 -10.36 11.14
N ALA A 42 0.77 -10.10 11.96
CA ALA A 42 1.10 -8.75 12.44
C ALA A 42 1.49 -7.81 11.28
N SER A 43 2.30 -8.29 10.32
CA SER A 43 2.62 -7.52 9.10
C SER A 43 1.38 -7.24 8.26
N PHE A 44 0.49 -8.22 8.10
CA PHE A 44 -0.77 -8.05 7.36
C PHE A 44 -1.69 -7.03 8.04
N ILE A 45 -1.81 -7.05 9.37
CA ILE A 45 -2.59 -6.07 10.13
C ILE A 45 -2.03 -4.65 9.95
N VAL A 46 -0.70 -4.48 10.08
CA VAL A 46 -0.07 -3.17 9.84
C VAL A 46 -0.37 -2.68 8.42
N PHE A 47 -0.34 -3.59 7.45
CA PHE A 47 -0.63 -3.26 6.06
C PHE A 47 -2.12 -2.88 5.86
N LEU A 48 -3.05 -3.59 6.50
CA LEU A 48 -4.49 -3.25 6.49
C LEU A 48 -4.76 -1.87 7.10
N ILE A 49 -4.15 -1.57 8.25
CA ILE A 49 -4.27 -0.24 8.88
C ILE A 49 -3.72 0.84 7.94
N SER A 50 -2.57 0.58 7.29
CA SER A 50 -2.04 1.49 6.28
C SER A 50 -3.01 1.71 5.12
N ALA A 51 -3.61 0.64 4.57
CA ALA A 51 -4.59 0.71 3.49
C ALA A 51 -5.83 1.53 3.88
N PHE A 52 -6.32 1.37 5.11
CA PHE A 52 -7.42 2.17 5.65
C PHE A 52 -7.09 3.67 5.65
N PHE A 53 -5.90 4.06 6.11
CA PHE A 53 -5.50 5.46 6.11
C PHE A 53 -5.34 6.05 4.70
N HIS A 54 -4.87 5.26 3.73
CA HIS A 54 -4.77 5.72 2.34
C HIS A 54 -6.15 6.03 1.74
N GLU A 55 -7.11 5.14 1.97
CA GLU A 55 -8.50 5.38 1.58
C GLU A 55 -9.09 6.59 2.31
N TYR A 56 -8.90 6.68 3.63
CA TYR A 56 -9.40 7.82 4.42
C TYR A 56 -8.86 9.17 3.92
N LEU A 57 -7.56 9.25 3.65
CA LEU A 57 -6.91 10.48 3.19
C LEU A 57 -7.37 10.94 1.80
N ILE A 58 -7.79 10.02 0.93
CA ILE A 58 -8.27 10.35 -0.43
C ILE A 58 -9.78 10.60 -0.41
N SER A 59 -10.54 9.78 0.31
CA SER A 59 -12.01 9.78 0.30
C SER A 59 -12.61 10.96 1.07
N VAL A 60 -11.98 11.42 2.17
CA VAL A 60 -12.50 12.54 2.97
C VAL A 60 -12.43 13.88 2.23
N PRO A 61 -11.30 14.31 1.64
CA PRO A 61 -11.24 15.56 0.89
C PRO A 61 -12.16 15.57 -0.34
N LEU A 62 -12.25 14.45 -1.05
CA LEU A 62 -13.10 14.32 -2.24
C LEU A 62 -14.59 14.14 -1.89
N ARG A 63 -14.90 13.83 -0.63
CA ARG A 63 -16.23 13.45 -0.14
C ARG A 63 -16.83 12.30 -0.98
N MET A 64 -16.01 11.30 -1.27
CA MET A 64 -16.37 10.15 -2.12
C MET A 64 -15.78 8.90 -1.52
N PHE A 65 -16.58 7.84 -1.41
CA PHE A 65 -16.11 6.55 -0.91
C PHE A 65 -16.22 5.50 -2.01
N ARG A 66 -15.09 5.16 -2.64
CA ARG A 66 -15.01 4.22 -3.77
C ARG A 66 -14.12 3.01 -3.50
N MET A 67 -13.29 3.04 -2.46
CA MET A 67 -12.36 1.96 -2.07
C MET A 67 -11.23 1.65 -3.07
N TRP A 68 -11.01 2.47 -4.12
CA TRP A 68 -9.97 2.19 -5.13
C TRP A 68 -8.57 2.13 -4.51
N SER A 69 -8.26 3.04 -3.59
CA SER A 69 -6.94 3.11 -2.94
C SER A 69 -6.74 2.00 -1.93
N PHE A 70 -7.81 1.59 -1.24
CA PHE A 70 -7.79 0.42 -0.37
C PHE A 70 -7.47 -0.87 -1.14
N ILE A 71 -8.14 -1.08 -2.28
CA ILE A 71 -7.93 -2.25 -3.14
C ILE A 71 -6.51 -2.24 -3.72
N ALA A 72 -6.04 -1.08 -4.21
CA ALA A 72 -4.69 -0.96 -4.75
C ALA A 72 -3.60 -1.31 -3.73
N MET A 73 -3.78 -0.92 -2.47
CA MET A 73 -2.93 -1.39 -1.39
C MET A 73 -3.04 -2.90 -1.20
N LEU A 74 -4.25 -3.44 -1.03
CA LEU A 74 -4.43 -4.88 -0.79
C LEU A 74 -3.80 -5.77 -1.87
N VAL A 75 -3.87 -5.37 -3.14
CA VAL A 75 -3.27 -6.10 -4.27
C VAL A 75 -1.73 -6.20 -4.16
N GLN A 76 -1.07 -5.28 -3.44
CA GLN A 76 0.38 -5.36 -3.23
C GLN A 76 0.81 -6.51 -2.33
N VAL A 77 -0.06 -6.98 -1.42
CA VAL A 77 0.27 -8.10 -0.53
C VAL A 77 0.50 -9.40 -1.32
N PRO A 78 -0.43 -9.90 -2.15
CA PRO A 78 -0.20 -11.08 -2.96
C PRO A 78 0.91 -10.85 -4.00
N MET A 79 1.05 -9.63 -4.54
CA MET A 79 2.13 -9.31 -5.46
C MET A 79 3.51 -9.45 -4.79
N THR A 80 3.66 -8.98 -3.56
CA THR A 80 4.89 -9.14 -2.78
C THR A 80 5.20 -10.61 -2.54
N LEU A 81 4.20 -11.41 -2.15
CA LEU A 81 4.38 -12.85 -1.95
C LEU A 81 4.77 -13.57 -3.24
N LEU A 82 4.16 -13.20 -4.38
CA LEU A 82 4.48 -13.76 -5.68
C LEU A 82 5.92 -13.42 -6.11
N VAL A 83 6.36 -12.17 -5.92
CA VAL A 83 7.74 -11.75 -6.23
C VAL A 83 8.75 -12.49 -5.35
N GLN A 84 8.47 -12.62 -4.06
CA GLN A 84 9.29 -13.39 -3.12
C GLN A 84 9.36 -14.88 -3.49
N TYR A 85 8.25 -15.46 -3.95
CA TYR A 85 8.20 -16.84 -4.44
C TYR A 85 8.98 -17.02 -5.75
N MET A 86 8.86 -16.08 -6.69
CA MET A 86 9.39 -16.26 -8.04
C MET A 86 10.91 -16.09 -8.14
N ARG A 87 11.58 -15.23 -7.35
CA ARG A 87 13.04 -15.21 -7.03
C ARG A 87 13.42 -13.97 -6.21
N TYR A 88 13.52 -14.12 -4.89
CA TYR A 88 14.00 -13.09 -3.96
C TYR A 88 15.43 -12.61 -4.28
N GLY A 89 15.70 -11.29 -4.23
CA GLY A 89 17.07 -10.73 -4.28
C GLY A 89 17.72 -10.67 -5.68
N THR A 90 16.92 -10.73 -6.76
CA THR A 90 17.41 -10.55 -8.13
C THR A 90 16.88 -9.26 -8.74
N ARG A 91 17.46 -8.80 -9.86
CA ARG A 91 16.98 -7.60 -10.61
C ARG A 91 15.47 -7.64 -10.91
N TYR A 92 14.88 -8.83 -10.99
CA TYR A 92 13.45 -9.02 -11.20
C TYR A 92 12.58 -8.46 -10.08
N GLY A 93 13.03 -8.50 -8.82
CA GLY A 93 12.28 -7.93 -7.70
C GLY A 93 12.26 -6.40 -7.74
N ASN A 94 13.35 -5.77 -8.18
CA ASN A 94 13.39 -4.33 -8.44
C ASN A 94 12.46 -3.94 -9.60
N ILE A 95 12.47 -4.70 -10.70
CA ILE A 95 11.55 -4.47 -11.83
C ILE A 95 10.08 -4.61 -11.39
N ALA A 96 9.75 -5.66 -10.64
CA ALA A 96 8.40 -5.88 -10.14
C ALA A 96 7.95 -4.77 -9.17
N MET A 97 8.88 -4.27 -8.33
CA MET A 97 8.65 -3.10 -7.48
C MET A 97 8.30 -1.86 -8.32
N TRP A 98 9.09 -1.55 -9.35
CA TRP A 98 8.79 -0.42 -10.24
C TRP A 98 7.45 -0.56 -10.97
N ILE A 99 7.13 -1.76 -11.48
CA ILE A 99 5.82 -2.04 -12.09
C ILE A 99 4.69 -1.78 -11.08
N SER A 100 4.83 -2.28 -9.85
CA SER A 100 3.82 -2.08 -8.80
C SER A 100 3.64 -0.61 -8.42
N LEU A 101 4.73 0.16 -8.40
CA LEU A 101 4.76 1.57 -8.01
C LEU A 101 4.12 2.45 -9.09
N ILE A 102 4.35 2.14 -10.37
CA ILE A 102 3.79 2.88 -11.50
C ILE A 102 2.31 2.55 -11.71
N LEU A 103 1.93 1.29 -11.58
CA LEU A 103 0.57 0.87 -11.93
C LEU A 103 -0.41 1.04 -10.77
N LEU A 104 -0.16 0.45 -9.61
CA LEU A 104 -1.24 0.27 -8.62
C LEU A 104 -1.71 1.60 -8.02
N GLN A 105 -0.79 2.41 -7.51
CA GLN A 105 -1.12 3.57 -6.68
C GLN A 105 -1.52 4.78 -7.54
N PRO A 106 -0.80 5.10 -8.64
CA PRO A 106 -1.22 6.13 -9.57
C PRO A 106 -2.55 5.83 -10.26
N ILE A 107 -2.80 4.59 -10.71
CA ILE A 107 -4.08 4.26 -11.35
C ILE A 107 -5.24 4.44 -10.37
N ALA A 108 -5.09 4.05 -9.11
CA ALA A 108 -6.14 4.27 -8.10
C ALA A 108 -6.49 5.77 -7.96
N ILE A 109 -5.49 6.65 -7.94
CA ILE A 109 -5.71 8.10 -7.88
C ILE A 109 -6.37 8.61 -9.17
N MET A 110 -5.95 8.10 -10.34
CA MET A 110 -6.57 8.47 -11.63
C MET A 110 -8.05 8.05 -11.70
N LEU A 111 -8.41 6.87 -11.17
CA LEU A 111 -9.80 6.44 -11.07
C LEU A 111 -10.62 7.38 -10.18
N TYR A 112 -10.06 7.80 -9.03
CA TYR A 112 -10.70 8.81 -8.20
C TYR A 112 -10.90 10.14 -8.92
N LEU A 113 -9.91 10.59 -9.69
CA LEU A 113 -10.01 11.82 -10.47
C LEU A 113 -11.09 11.72 -11.55
N GLN A 114 -11.17 10.59 -12.24
CA GLN A 114 -12.20 10.33 -13.25
C GLN A 114 -13.60 10.31 -12.60
N ASP A 115 -13.75 9.62 -11.48
CA ASP A 115 -15.04 9.57 -10.77
C ASP A 115 -15.45 10.97 -10.26
N TYR A 116 -14.49 11.76 -9.78
CA TYR A 116 -14.73 13.13 -9.35
C TYR A 116 -15.19 14.02 -10.51
N TYR A 117 -14.49 13.95 -11.64
CA TYR A 117 -14.84 14.72 -12.84
C TYR A 117 -16.25 14.36 -13.33
N TYR A 118 -16.58 13.06 -13.37
CA TYR A 118 -17.89 12.61 -13.79
C TYR A 118 -19.01 13.10 -12.86
N ARG A 119 -18.81 13.04 -11.55
CA ARG A 119 -19.79 13.50 -10.57
C ARG A 119 -20.05 15.01 -10.69
N ASP A 120 -19.01 15.82 -10.75
CA ASP A 120 -19.14 17.28 -10.59
C ASP A 120 -19.40 18.02 -11.91
N TYR A 121 -18.96 17.47 -13.05
CA TYR A 121 -19.07 18.16 -14.35
C TYR A 121 -20.01 17.49 -15.35
N VAL A 122 -20.24 16.18 -15.25
CA VAL A 122 -21.09 15.45 -16.21
C VAL A 122 -22.50 15.30 -15.69
N GLN A 123 -22.71 15.02 -14.39
CA GLN A 123 -24.06 14.86 -13.83
C GLN A 123 -24.79 16.18 -13.54
N HIS A 124 -24.10 17.31 -13.60
CA HIS A 124 -24.67 18.65 -13.36
C HIS A 124 -24.90 19.46 -14.65
N ASN A 125 -24.64 18.85 -15.81
CA ASN A 125 -25.03 19.36 -17.14
C ASN A 125 -26.11 18.45 -17.74
#